data_AF-A0A4R5E3M1-F1
#
_entry.id   AF-A0A4R5E3M1-F1
#
_cell.length_a   1.000
_cell.length_b   1.000
_cell.length_c   1.000
_cell.angle_alpha   90.00
_cell.angle_beta   90.00
_cell.angle_gamma   90.00
#
_symmetry.space_group_name_H-M   'P 1'
#
loop_
_entity.id
_entity.type
_entity.pdbx_description
1 polymer ?
#
loop_
_entity_poly.entity_id
_entity_poly.type
_entity_poly.pdbx_seq_one_letter_code
_entity_poly.pdbx_strand_id
1 'polypeptide(L)'
;MTGDLVIVGASVAGVTLARTLRSGGFTGRVRLIDREAEEPYDKPPLSKGRPVEPVRLLTRPEAERLGLELLLGVEATGLDTAARRLALSDGRRIGYGALVIATGVRARPAPWTGPGVHVLRTLADARALHAGLSRGGDLVVVGAGFIGAEVASTAIGQGCRVTLVDPLPNLSLIHL
;
A
#
# COMPACT_ATOMS: atom_id res chain seq x y z
N MET A 1 29.75 0.49 8.22
CA MET A 1 29.02 0.37 6.93
C MET A 1 28.67 1.76 6.43
N THR A 2 29.51 2.35 5.58
CA THR A 2 29.27 3.63 4.91
C THR A 2 28.83 3.34 3.47
N GLY A 3 27.54 3.13 3.25
CA GLY A 3 27.02 2.85 1.90
C GLY A 3 25.57 3.26 1.75
N ASP A 4 25.21 3.73 0.56
CA ASP A 4 23.85 4.10 0.19
C ASP A 4 22.90 2.90 0.33
N LEU A 5 21.87 3.04 1.17
CA LEU A 5 20.79 2.07 1.28
C LEU A 5 19.58 2.53 0.47
N VAL A 6 19.08 1.64 -0.38
CA VAL A 6 17.83 1.82 -1.11
C VAL A 6 16.79 0.84 -0.58
N ILE A 7 15.59 1.34 -0.27
CA ILE A 7 14.44 0.58 0.17
C ILE A 7 13.35 0.75 -0.89
N VAL A 8 12.92 -0.34 -1.52
CA VAL A 8 11.85 -0.33 -2.52
C VAL A 8 10.55 -0.75 -1.85
N GLY A 9 9.64 0.21 -1.67
CA GLY A 9 8.40 0.09 -0.91
C GLY A 9 8.45 0.98 0.33
N ALA A 10 7.56 1.97 0.39
CA ALA A 10 7.45 2.94 1.47
C ALA A 10 6.16 2.74 2.29
N SER A 11 5.72 1.49 2.45
CA SER A 11 4.69 1.14 3.43
C SER A 11 5.33 0.71 4.76
N VAL A 12 4.56 0.09 5.66
CA VAL A 12 4.95 -0.22 7.05
C VAL A 12 6.33 -0.88 7.16
N ALA A 13 6.65 -1.86 6.31
CA ALA A 13 7.94 -2.54 6.35
C ALA A 13 9.12 -1.60 6.04
N GLY A 14 9.02 -0.82 4.96
CA GLY A 14 10.08 0.10 4.55
C GLY A 14 10.25 1.29 5.50
N VAL A 15 9.13 1.86 5.96
CA VAL A 15 9.14 2.97 6.94
C VAL A 15 9.73 2.50 8.27
N THR A 16 9.30 1.35 8.77
CA THR A 16 9.83 0.79 10.02
C THR A 16 11.33 0.54 9.91
N LEU A 17 11.80 -0.08 8.83
CA LEU A 17 13.24 -0.28 8.61
C LEU A 17 14.00 1.05 8.61
N ALA A 18 13.52 2.06 7.88
CA ALA A 18 14.17 3.37 7.80
C ALA A 18 14.28 4.04 9.17
N ARG A 19 13.21 4.00 9.98
CA ARG A 19 13.21 4.51 11.36
C ARG A 19 14.17 3.72 12.24
N THR A 20 14.11 2.39 12.20
CA THR A 20 14.99 1.53 13.01
C THR A 20 16.46 1.77 12.69
N LEU A 21 16.81 1.97 11.42
CA LEU A 21 18.18 2.31 11.02
C LEU A 21 18.63 3.64 11.65
N ARG A 22 17.79 4.67 11.62
CA ARG A 22 18.11 5.96 12.23
C ARG A 22 18.21 5.88 13.74
N SER A 23 17.28 5.22 14.41
CA SER A 23 17.34 4.97 15.86
C SER A 23 18.56 4.13 16.25
N GLY A 24 19.02 3.23 15.37
CA GLY A 24 20.24 2.43 15.54
C GLY A 24 21.54 3.14 15.20
N GLY A 25 21.51 4.45 14.92
CA GLY A 25 22.71 5.25 14.64
C GLY A 25 23.28 5.09 13.23
N PHE A 26 22.53 4.50 12.27
CA PHE A 26 22.95 4.46 10.88
C PHE A 26 22.94 5.86 10.28
N THR A 27 24.10 6.35 9.86
CA THR A 27 24.29 7.70 9.28
C THR A 27 24.40 7.71 7.76
N GLY A 28 24.41 6.55 7.11
CA GLY A 28 24.45 6.45 5.66
C GLY A 28 23.18 7.01 5.00
N ARG A 29 23.29 7.32 3.70
CA ARG A 29 22.15 7.78 2.89
C ARG A 29 21.10 6.68 2.80
N VAL A 30 19.82 7.04 3.02
CA VAL A 30 18.68 6.12 2.91
C VAL A 30 17.66 6.71 1.95
N ARG A 31 17.31 5.96 0.90
CA ARG A 31 16.25 6.31 -0.05
C ARG A 31 15.10 5.33 0.07
N LEU A 32 13.88 5.84 0.23
CA LEU A 32 12.65 5.06 0.11
C LEU A 32 12.02 5.37 -1.24
N ILE A 33 11.73 4.34 -2.02
CA ILE A 33 11.16 4.46 -3.36
C ILE A 33 9.79 3.80 -3.36
N ASP A 34 8.74 4.51 -3.81
CA ASP A 34 7.41 3.93 -3.95
C ASP A 34 6.70 4.45 -5.21
N ARG A 35 5.89 3.56 -5.81
CA ARG A 35 5.04 3.89 -6.96
C ARG A 35 3.94 4.87 -6.57
N GLU A 36 3.48 4.83 -5.32
CA GLU A 36 2.40 5.68 -4.84
C GLU A 36 2.97 7.09 -4.60
N ALA A 37 2.28 8.12 -5.08
CA ALA A 37 2.71 9.52 -4.94
C ALA A 37 2.38 10.13 -3.57
N GLU A 38 1.46 9.49 -2.86
CA GLU A 38 1.02 9.87 -1.51
C GLU A 38 2.14 9.61 -0.50
N GLU A 39 2.19 10.41 0.56
CA GLU A 39 3.05 10.12 1.71
C GLU A 39 2.74 8.72 2.28
N PRO A 40 3.76 7.95 2.72
CA PRO A 40 3.58 6.66 3.36
C PRO A 40 2.43 6.63 4.35
N TYR A 41 1.54 5.66 4.19
CA TYR A 41 0.32 5.58 4.99
C TYR A 41 -0.07 4.14 5.31
N ASP A 42 -0.88 4.01 6.35
CA ASP A 42 -1.32 2.73 6.86
C ASP A 42 -2.47 2.19 6.01
N LYS A 43 -2.36 0.94 5.58
CA LYS A 43 -3.30 0.30 4.66
C LYS A 43 -4.52 -0.36 5.32
N PRO A 44 -4.46 -0.92 6.55
CA PRO A 44 -5.61 -1.53 7.23
C PRO A 44 -6.85 -0.62 7.41
N PRO A 45 -6.73 0.71 7.58
CA PRO A 45 -7.92 1.58 7.67
C PRO A 45 -8.71 1.74 6.36
N LEU A 46 -8.13 1.38 5.20
CA LEU A 46 -8.73 1.64 3.88
C LEU A 46 -10.09 0.98 3.64
N SER A 47 -10.40 -0.09 4.36
CA SER A 47 -11.66 -0.86 4.23
C SER A 47 -12.77 -0.40 5.18
N LYS A 48 -12.48 0.48 6.15
CA LYS A 48 -13.35 0.71 7.31
C LYS A 48 -14.06 2.07 7.35
N GLY A 49 -13.43 3.15 6.90
CA GLY A 49 -13.84 4.53 7.25
C GLY A 49 -14.36 5.40 6.11
N ARG A 50 -15.22 6.39 6.45
CA ARG A 50 -15.55 7.55 5.61
C ARG A 50 -15.46 8.84 6.47
N PRO A 51 -14.81 9.92 6.00
CA PRO A 51 -14.00 10.00 4.76
C PRO A 51 -12.80 9.06 4.79
N VAL A 52 -12.32 8.67 3.61
CA VAL A 52 -11.10 7.86 3.48
C VAL A 52 -9.91 8.80 3.66
N GLU A 53 -9.55 9.02 4.93
CA GLU A 53 -8.37 9.80 5.31
C GLU A 53 -7.21 8.87 5.65
N PRO A 54 -6.05 9.02 5.00
CA PRO A 54 -4.91 8.14 5.23
C PRO A 54 -4.25 8.44 6.58
N VAL A 55 -4.06 7.40 7.40
CA VAL A 55 -3.21 7.48 8.59
C VAL A 55 -1.76 7.47 8.14
N ARG A 56 -1.06 8.60 8.24
CA ARG A 56 0.33 8.73 7.77
C ARG A 56 1.28 7.90 8.63
N LEU A 57 2.04 7.04 7.98
CA LEU A 57 3.14 6.28 8.59
C LEU A 57 4.40 7.12 8.68
N LEU A 58 4.65 7.98 7.69
CA LEU A 58 5.81 8.86 7.61
C LEU A 58 5.44 10.10 6.79
N THR A 59 5.63 11.29 7.37
CA THR A 59 5.40 12.57 6.68
C THR A 59 6.71 13.09 6.07
N ARG A 60 6.63 14.01 5.10
CA ARG A 60 7.81 14.69 4.53
C ARG A 60 8.63 15.43 5.60
N PRO A 61 8.05 16.23 6.52
CA PRO A 61 8.82 16.87 7.58
C PRO A 61 9.53 15.87 8.50
N GLU A 62 8.90 14.73 8.78
CA GLU A 62 9.56 13.66 9.54
C GLU A 62 10.70 13.02 8.76
N ALA A 63 10.50 12.72 7.48
CA ALA A 63 11.53 12.16 6.61
C ALA A 63 12.75 13.09 6.52
N GLU A 64 12.53 14.40 6.37
CA GLU A 64 13.60 15.41 6.37
C GLU A 64 14.37 15.43 7.69
N ARG A 65 13.67 15.46 8.83
CA ARG A 65 14.30 15.39 10.16
C ARG A 65 15.12 14.11 10.36
N LEU A 66 14.69 13.01 9.77
CA LEU A 66 15.39 11.72 9.79
C LEU A 66 16.46 11.61 8.69
N GLY A 67 16.65 12.60 7.82
CA GLY A 67 17.58 12.51 6.69
C GLY A 67 17.24 11.35 5.74
N LEU A 68 15.96 11.12 5.49
CA LEU A 68 15.45 10.12 4.55
C LEU A 68 15.04 10.80 3.25
N GLU A 69 15.43 10.22 2.13
CA GLU A 69 15.00 10.68 0.81
C GLU A 69 13.79 9.89 0.34
N LEU A 70 12.67 10.57 0.09
CA LEU A 70 11.45 9.96 -0.43
C LEU A 70 11.36 10.18 -1.94
N LEU A 71 11.44 9.09 -2.71
CA LEU A 71 11.18 9.06 -4.15
C LEU A 71 9.80 8.41 -4.36
N LEU A 72 8.76 9.22 -4.23
CA LEU A 72 7.35 8.81 -4.35
C LEU A 72 6.85 9.05 -5.79
N GLY A 73 5.83 8.31 -6.21
CA GLY A 73 5.29 8.38 -7.57
C GLY A 73 6.18 7.76 -8.64
N VAL A 74 7.20 6.98 -8.23
CA VAL A 74 8.20 6.40 -9.13
C VAL A 74 8.35 4.92 -8.82
N GLU A 75 8.14 4.08 -9.83
CA GLU A 75 8.23 2.63 -9.69
C GLU A 75 9.65 2.14 -9.97
N ALA A 76 10.16 1.24 -9.14
CA ALA A 76 11.32 0.44 -9.48
C ALA A 76 10.92 -0.63 -10.51
N THR A 77 11.48 -0.57 -11.71
CA THR A 77 11.08 -1.39 -12.87
C THR A 77 12.08 -2.49 -13.22
N GLY A 78 13.30 -2.43 -12.69
CA GLY A 78 14.31 -3.43 -12.94
C GLY A 78 15.44 -3.41 -11.92
N LEU A 79 16.06 -4.56 -11.70
CA LEU A 79 17.15 -4.75 -10.76
C LEU A 79 18.32 -5.44 -11.47
N ASP A 80 19.46 -4.76 -11.53
CA ASP A 80 20.74 -5.32 -11.97
C ASP A 80 21.63 -5.52 -10.74
N THR A 81 21.76 -6.78 -10.32
CA THR A 81 22.55 -7.14 -9.13
C THR A 81 24.05 -7.15 -9.39
N ALA A 82 24.48 -7.37 -10.64
CA ALA A 82 25.89 -7.37 -11.03
C ALA A 82 26.45 -5.95 -11.03
N ALA A 83 25.74 -5.01 -11.66
CA ALA A 83 26.12 -3.59 -11.68
C ALA A 83 25.66 -2.82 -10.43
N ARG A 84 24.87 -3.46 -9.54
CA ARG A 84 24.27 -2.88 -8.33
C ARG A 84 23.44 -1.62 -8.62
N ARG A 85 22.54 -1.73 -9.60
CA ARG A 85 21.72 -0.64 -10.11
C ARG A 85 20.23 -1.00 -10.11
N LEU A 86 19.42 -0.03 -9.70
CA LEU A 86 17.96 -0.08 -9.77
C LEU A 86 17.49 0.82 -10.92
N ALA A 87 16.68 0.29 -11.82
CA ALA A 87 16.01 1.06 -12.87
C ALA A 87 14.67 1.59 -12.36
N LEU A 88 14.36 2.84 -12.70
CA LEU A 88 13.13 3.52 -12.31
C LEU A 88 12.22 3.80 -13.52
N SER A 89 10.92 3.95 -13.28
CA SER A 89 9.91 4.22 -14.30
C SER A 89 10.07 5.55 -15.03
N ASP A 90 10.81 6.49 -14.44
CA ASP A 90 11.14 7.79 -15.04
C ASP A 90 12.47 7.78 -15.83
N GLY A 91 13.04 6.59 -16.06
CA GLY A 91 14.27 6.41 -16.83
C GLY A 91 15.55 6.58 -16.02
N ARG A 92 15.48 7.03 -14.76
CA ARG A 92 16.67 7.11 -13.90
C ARG A 92 17.21 5.72 -13.54
N ARG A 93 18.50 5.67 -13.25
CA ARG A 93 19.18 4.51 -12.64
C ARG A 93 19.87 4.93 -11.36
N ILE A 94 19.59 4.21 -10.27
CA ILE A 94 20.15 4.50 -8.94
C ILE A 94 21.11 3.37 -8.56
N GLY A 95 22.36 3.73 -8.27
CA GLY A 95 23.31 2.81 -7.66
C GLY A 95 23.01 2.60 -6.18
N TYR A 96 23.30 1.41 -5.65
CA TYR A 96 23.07 1.11 -4.24
C TYR A 96 24.24 0.35 -3.60
N GLY A 97 24.54 0.70 -2.34
CA GLY A 97 25.45 -0.05 -1.46
C GLY A 97 24.74 -1.17 -0.68
N ALA A 98 23.43 -1.07 -0.50
CA ALA A 98 22.55 -2.16 -0.08
C ALA A 98 21.14 -1.90 -0.62
N LEU A 99 20.38 -2.96 -0.89
CA LEU A 99 19.01 -2.88 -1.40
C LEU A 99 18.09 -3.75 -0.54
N VAL A 100 16.95 -3.19 -0.15
CA VAL A 100 15.87 -3.94 0.51
C VAL A 100 14.62 -3.88 -0.36
N ILE A 101 14.04 -5.05 -0.61
CA ILE A 101 12.77 -5.19 -1.32
C ILE A 101 11.65 -5.31 -0.28
N ALA A 102 10.85 -4.24 -0.15
CA ALA A 102 9.72 -4.10 0.75
C ALA A 102 8.42 -3.78 -0.02
N THR A 103 8.30 -4.33 -1.24
CA THR A 103 7.21 -4.03 -2.20
C THR A 103 5.83 -4.53 -1.78
N GLY A 104 5.77 -5.36 -0.74
CA GLY A 104 4.52 -5.90 -0.20
C GLY A 104 3.78 -6.75 -1.23
N VAL A 105 2.45 -6.67 -1.20
CA VAL A 105 1.54 -7.45 -2.06
C VAL A 105 0.60 -6.54 -2.85
N ARG A 106 -0.04 -7.11 -3.89
CA ARG A 106 -1.10 -6.48 -4.68
C ARG A 106 -2.42 -7.22 -4.49
N ALA A 107 -3.53 -6.53 -4.69
CA ALA A 107 -4.81 -7.20 -4.84
C ALA A 107 -4.77 -8.11 -6.08
N ARG A 108 -5.35 -9.30 -5.98
CA ARG A 108 -5.54 -10.18 -7.14
C ARG A 108 -6.41 -9.44 -8.16
N PRO A 109 -6.03 -9.39 -9.46
CA PRO A 109 -6.87 -8.77 -10.47
C PRO A 109 -8.25 -9.42 -10.51
N ALA A 110 -9.29 -8.60 -10.67
CA ALA A 110 -10.62 -9.11 -10.92
C ALA A 110 -10.68 -9.74 -12.32
N PRO A 111 -11.40 -10.87 -12.50
CA PRO A 111 -11.67 -11.41 -13.83
C PRO A 111 -12.71 -10.57 -14.60
N TRP A 112 -13.39 -9.63 -13.93
CA TRP A 112 -14.35 -8.70 -14.51
C TRP A 112 -13.71 -7.32 -14.73
N THR A 113 -14.25 -6.57 -15.69
CA THR A 113 -13.84 -5.20 -16.00
C THR A 113 -15.06 -4.32 -16.24
N GLY A 114 -14.88 -3.01 -16.14
CA GLY A 114 -15.93 -2.01 -16.38
C GLY A 114 -16.29 -1.17 -15.14
N PRO A 115 -17.20 -0.19 -15.31
CA PRO A 115 -17.63 0.67 -14.21
C PRO A 115 -18.23 -0.13 -13.06
N GLY A 116 -17.89 0.24 -11.82
CA GLY A 116 -18.41 -0.43 -10.61
C GLY A 116 -17.66 -1.70 -10.20
N VAL A 117 -16.67 -2.15 -10.99
CA VAL A 117 -15.74 -3.20 -10.55
C VAL A 117 -14.58 -2.55 -9.79
N HIS A 118 -14.42 -2.93 -8.52
CA HIS A 118 -13.38 -2.41 -7.64
C HIS A 118 -12.49 -3.53 -7.11
N VAL A 119 -11.21 -3.25 -6.97
CA VAL A 119 -10.30 -3.94 -6.04
C VAL A 119 -9.95 -2.96 -4.92
N LEU A 120 -9.43 -3.44 -3.79
CA LEU A 120 -9.04 -2.58 -2.66
C LEU A 120 -7.60 -2.88 -2.22
N ARG A 121 -6.67 -1.97 -2.50
CA ARG A 121 -5.28 -2.04 -2.00
C ARG A 121 -4.65 -0.68 -1.73
N THR A 122 -4.98 0.31 -2.54
CA THR A 122 -4.40 1.66 -2.51
C THR A 122 -5.41 2.67 -1.98
N LEU A 123 -4.94 3.87 -1.65
CA LEU A 123 -5.81 4.98 -1.26
C LEU A 123 -6.74 5.39 -2.42
N ALA A 124 -6.25 5.32 -3.66
CA ALA A 124 -7.05 5.58 -4.85
C ALA A 124 -8.19 4.55 -4.99
N ASP A 125 -7.90 3.27 -4.77
CA ASP A 125 -8.90 2.21 -4.78
C ASP A 125 -10.00 2.46 -3.74
N ALA A 126 -9.59 2.79 -2.50
CA ALA A 126 -10.51 3.08 -1.41
C ALA A 126 -11.41 4.27 -1.72
N ARG A 127 -10.84 5.39 -2.21
CA ARG A 127 -11.61 6.57 -2.63
C ARG A 127 -12.63 6.21 -3.72
N ALA A 128 -12.22 5.43 -4.73
CA ALA A 128 -13.11 5.01 -5.81
C ALA A 128 -14.25 4.10 -5.31
N LEU A 129 -13.95 3.12 -4.46
CA LEU A 129 -14.94 2.23 -3.86
C LEU A 129 -15.96 3.03 -3.02
N HIS A 130 -15.48 3.86 -2.09
CA HIS A 130 -16.36 4.62 -1.19
C HIS A 130 -17.21 5.67 -1.92
N ALA A 131 -16.73 6.23 -3.03
CA ALA A 131 -17.55 7.06 -3.91
C ALA A 131 -18.72 6.27 -4.52
N GLY A 132 -18.48 5.01 -4.91
CA GLY A 132 -19.51 4.09 -5.37
C GLY A 132 -20.54 3.75 -4.28
N LEU A 133 -20.06 3.38 -3.08
CA LEU A 133 -20.90 3.00 -1.93
C LEU A 133 -21.78 4.16 -1.44
N SER A 134 -21.30 5.40 -1.54
CA SER A 134 -22.05 6.59 -1.11
C SER A 134 -23.36 6.82 -1.89
N ARG A 135 -23.53 6.14 -3.04
CA ARG A 135 -24.77 6.18 -3.83
C ARG A 135 -25.83 5.18 -3.35
N GLY A 136 -25.47 4.27 -2.44
CA GLY A 136 -26.32 3.15 -2.03
C GLY A 136 -26.50 2.10 -3.13
N GLY A 137 -27.46 1.19 -2.92
CA GLY A 137 -27.83 0.14 -3.88
C GLY A 137 -27.30 -1.25 -3.54
N ASP A 138 -27.24 -2.10 -4.55
CA ASP A 138 -26.79 -3.49 -4.45
C ASP A 138 -25.27 -3.60 -4.64
N LEU A 139 -24.58 -4.26 -3.71
CA LEU A 139 -23.15 -4.54 -3.75
C LEU A 139 -22.91 -6.06 -3.71
N VAL A 140 -22.09 -6.56 -4.64
CA VAL A 140 -21.55 -7.91 -4.57
C VAL A 140 -20.08 -7.84 -4.15
N VAL A 141 -19.72 -8.52 -3.07
CA VAL A 141 -18.34 -8.66 -2.61
C VAL A 141 -17.88 -10.09 -2.92
N VAL A 142 -16.79 -10.21 -3.69
CA VAL A 142 -16.21 -11.51 -4.06
C VAL A 142 -14.98 -11.77 -3.20
N GLY A 143 -15.06 -12.79 -2.36
CA GLY A 143 -14.09 -13.13 -1.34
C GLY A 143 -14.52 -12.64 0.04
N ALA A 144 -14.71 -13.56 0.97
CA ALA A 144 -15.22 -13.36 2.32
C ALA A 144 -14.13 -13.41 3.40
N GLY A 145 -12.87 -13.19 3.01
CA GLY A 145 -11.79 -12.94 3.97
C GLY A 145 -11.94 -11.59 4.69
N PHE A 146 -10.99 -11.26 5.57
CA PHE A 146 -11.00 -10.04 6.39
C PHE A 146 -11.40 -8.76 5.63
N ILE A 147 -10.71 -8.46 4.52
CA ILE A 147 -10.99 -7.24 3.74
C ILE A 147 -12.41 -7.26 3.14
N GLY A 148 -12.86 -8.42 2.64
CA GLY A 148 -14.21 -8.55 2.10
C GLY A 148 -15.29 -8.36 3.16
N ALA A 149 -15.09 -8.96 4.35
CA ALA A 149 -15.99 -8.81 5.48
C ALA A 149 -16.04 -7.37 6.01
N GLU A 150 -14.89 -6.70 6.10
CA GLU A 150 -14.81 -5.28 6.50
C GLU A 150 -15.53 -4.37 5.49
N VAL A 151 -15.27 -4.55 4.20
CA VAL A 151 -15.96 -3.78 3.15
C VAL A 151 -17.47 -4.04 3.18
N ALA A 152 -17.90 -5.29 3.35
CA ALA A 152 -19.31 -5.65 3.47
C ALA A 152 -19.95 -4.95 4.68
N SER A 153 -19.31 -4.98 5.85
CA SER A 153 -19.78 -4.31 7.05
C SER A 153 -19.89 -2.79 6.85
N THR A 154 -18.86 -2.17 6.28
CA THR A 154 -18.86 -0.74 5.97
C THR A 154 -19.93 -0.35 4.95
N ALA A 155 -20.19 -1.17 3.95
CA ALA A 155 -21.24 -0.93 2.95
C ALA A 155 -22.66 -1.08 3.54
N ILE A 156 -22.88 -2.08 4.42
CA ILE A 156 -24.14 -2.24 5.16
C ILE A 156 -24.39 -1.00 6.03
N GLY A 157 -23.39 -0.51 6.74
CA GLY A 157 -23.48 0.73 7.54
C GLY A 157 -23.79 1.98 6.70
N GLN A 158 -23.55 1.94 5.38
CA GLN A 158 -23.89 2.99 4.42
C GLN A 158 -25.23 2.76 3.70
N GLY A 159 -26.01 1.75 4.11
CA GLY A 159 -27.33 1.46 3.53
C GLY A 159 -27.29 0.67 2.22
N CYS A 160 -26.15 0.07 1.86
CA CYS A 160 -26.10 -0.85 0.72
C CYS A 160 -26.69 -2.22 1.09
N ARG A 161 -27.31 -2.88 0.12
CA ARG A 161 -27.69 -4.29 0.21
C ARG A 161 -26.51 -5.13 -0.28
N VAL A 162 -25.92 -5.94 0.61
CA VAL A 162 -24.67 -6.64 0.31
C VAL A 162 -24.91 -8.13 0.10
N THR A 163 -24.35 -8.66 -0.98
CA THR A 163 -24.19 -10.10 -1.21
C THR A 163 -22.70 -10.44 -1.12
N LEU A 164 -22.34 -11.37 -0.25
CA LEU A 164 -20.96 -11.85 -0.10
C LEU A 164 -20.85 -13.24 -0.74
N VAL A 165 -19.92 -13.40 -1.67
CA VAL A 165 -19.70 -14.65 -2.42
C VAL A 165 -18.30 -15.15 -2.12
N ASP A 166 -18.19 -16.38 -1.61
CA ASP A 166 -16.92 -17.06 -1.40
C ASP A 166 -16.98 -18.49 -1.94
N PRO A 167 -15.93 -19.01 -2.60
CA PRO A 167 -15.89 -20.39 -3.04
C PRO A 167 -15.78 -21.39 -1.88
N LEU A 168 -15.39 -20.95 -0.67
CA LEU A 168 -15.29 -21.82 0.50
C LEU A 168 -16.65 -21.88 1.22
N PRO A 169 -17.14 -23.08 1.53
CA PRO A 169 -18.47 -23.28 2.12
C PRO A 169 -18.58 -22.72 3.55
N ASN A 170 -17.46 -22.56 4.24
CA ASN A 170 -17.39 -22.05 5.59
C ASN A 170 -16.47 -20.83 5.57
N LEU A 171 -16.99 -19.67 5.99
CA LEU A 171 -16.17 -18.62 6.60
C LEU A 171 -15.38 -19.30 7.71
N SER A 172 -14.14 -19.69 7.45
CA SER A 172 -13.28 -20.29 8.46
C SER A 172 -13.26 -19.32 9.63
N LEU A 173 -13.80 -19.76 10.77
CA LEU A 173 -13.94 -19.00 12.00
C LEU A 173 -12.68 -18.17 12.22
N ILE A 174 -12.77 -16.88 11.92
CA ILE A 174 -11.76 -15.91 12.29
C ILE A 174 -11.99 -15.72 13.79
N HIS A 175 -11.23 -16.45 14.60
CA HIS A 175 -11.04 -16.09 15.99
C HIS A 175 -10.23 -14.79 16.00
N LEU A 176 -10.91 -13.66 16.23
CA LEU A 176 -10.27 -12.38 16.57
C LEU A 176 -9.67 -12.46 17.98
#